data_AF-A0A847Y9P7-F1
#
_entry.id   AF-A0A847Y9P7-F1
#
_cell.length_a   1.000
_cell.length_b   1.000
_cell.length_c   1.000
_cell.angle_alpha   90.00
_cell.angle_beta   90.00
_cell.angle_gamma   90.00
#
_symmetry.space_group_name_H-M   'P 1'
#
loop_
_entity.id
_entity.type
_entity.pdbx_description
1 polymer ?
#
loop_
_entity_poly.entity_id
_entity_poly.type
_entity_poly.pdbx_seq_one_letter_code
_entity_poly.pdbx_strand_id
1 'polypeptide(L)'
;MVNAKKKKVIDIYPPENKQFNVQVAKEESVFIKVQSTQKLPEEKTRMVEEEPEAISTTEEQLLEELTSYESPLSKELPLRTKIPLKTKILGIIIPLLTIGLFYYLGFIALAKVDINLTAKKLNLSLDSLPVVIDKNITESNYSQRVIPGNLFVFTESDEQEFKSTGQGKDESKAKGVITIINNYSTSPQILVATTRFETSDGKIFRLDSRIVIPGATTKDGVLQPASIDVNVTADQPGPDYNIPACTEPCKFTIPGFKGTDKF
;
A
#
# COMPACT_ATOMS: atom_id res chain seq x y z
N MET A 1 -15.11 -8.12 -56.99
CA MET A 1 -15.03 -8.71 -55.63
C MET A 1 -13.77 -8.19 -54.97
N VAL A 2 -13.89 -7.28 -54.01
CA VAL A 2 -12.74 -6.62 -53.37
C VAL A 2 -12.38 -7.39 -52.10
N ASN A 3 -11.18 -7.96 -52.07
CA ASN A 3 -10.69 -8.81 -50.99
C ASN A 3 -9.97 -7.92 -49.96
N ALA A 4 -10.63 -7.59 -48.85
CA ALA A 4 -10.06 -6.76 -47.79
C ALA A 4 -9.18 -7.61 -46.86
N LYS A 5 -7.87 -7.33 -46.89
CA LYS A 5 -6.86 -7.98 -46.04
C LYS A 5 -7.05 -7.53 -44.58
N LYS A 6 -7.55 -8.43 -43.72
CA LYS A 6 -7.69 -8.17 -42.27
C LYS A 6 -6.31 -8.04 -41.62
N LYS A 7 -6.02 -6.86 -41.07
CA LYS A 7 -4.80 -6.61 -40.27
C LYS A 7 -5.11 -6.94 -38.81
N LYS A 8 -4.43 -7.94 -38.24
CA LYS A 8 -4.55 -8.31 -36.83
C LYS A 8 -3.58 -7.43 -36.04
N VAL A 9 -4.10 -6.51 -35.22
CA VAL A 9 -3.31 -5.73 -34.27
C VAL A 9 -3.35 -6.49 -32.95
N ILE A 10 -2.19 -6.85 -32.41
CA ILE A 10 -2.06 -7.49 -31.10
C ILE A 10 -1.15 -6.55 -30.31
N ASP A 11 -1.73 -5.87 -29.33
CA ASP A 11 -1.00 -5.01 -28.39
C ASP A 11 -1.32 -5.50 -26.97
N ILE A 12 -0.70 -6.62 -26.59
CA ILE A 12 -0.85 -7.20 -25.25
C ILE A 12 0.55 -7.61 -24.81
N TYR A 13 1.15 -6.83 -23.90
CA TYR A 13 2.33 -7.23 -23.16
C TYR A 13 1.90 -8.25 -22.08
N PRO A 14 2.54 -9.43 -21.97
CA PRO A 14 2.25 -10.38 -20.90
C PRO A 14 2.71 -9.83 -19.53
N PRO A 15 1.97 -10.10 -18.44
CA PRO A 15 2.33 -9.59 -17.11
C PRO A 15 3.62 -10.25 -16.59
N GLU A 16 4.49 -9.43 -16.01
CA GLU A 16 5.77 -9.85 -15.42
C GLU A 16 5.53 -10.58 -14.09
N ASN A 17 6.00 -11.82 -14.00
CA ASN A 17 5.73 -12.73 -12.89
C ASN A 17 6.58 -12.36 -11.65
N LYS A 18 6.11 -11.43 -10.81
CA LYS A 18 6.76 -11.08 -9.54
C LYS A 18 6.09 -11.83 -8.38
N GLN A 19 6.84 -12.72 -7.75
CA GLN A 19 6.44 -13.39 -6.51
C GLN A 19 6.39 -12.38 -5.36
N PHE A 20 5.20 -12.08 -4.86
CA PHE A 20 5.03 -11.32 -3.62
C PHE A 20 4.83 -12.29 -2.44
N ASN A 21 5.77 -12.27 -1.49
CA ASN A 21 5.57 -12.93 -0.20
C ASN A 21 4.66 -12.06 0.67
N VAL A 22 3.43 -12.50 0.89
CA VAL A 22 2.48 -11.86 1.79
C VAL A 22 2.63 -12.47 3.19
N GLN A 23 3.05 -11.65 4.17
CA GLN A 23 2.89 -11.98 5.58
C GLN A 23 1.56 -11.40 6.08
N VAL A 24 0.69 -12.27 6.56
CA VAL A 24 -0.64 -11.92 7.09
C VAL A 24 -0.48 -11.40 8.52
N ALA A 25 -0.79 -10.13 8.75
CA ALA A 25 -0.93 -9.54 10.08
C ALA A 25 -2.40 -9.44 10.46
N LYS A 26 -2.68 -9.85 11.70
CA LYS A 26 -3.98 -10.00 12.38
C LYS A 26 -4.75 -8.68 12.47
N GLU A 27 -6.05 -8.73 12.21
CA GLU A 27 -7.00 -7.64 12.46
C GLU A 27 -7.10 -7.31 13.95
N GLU A 28 -6.99 -6.02 14.28
CA GLU A 28 -7.44 -5.48 15.55
C GLU A 28 -8.23 -4.19 15.27
N SER A 29 -9.48 -4.17 15.74
CA SER A 29 -10.43 -3.08 15.51
C SER A 29 -10.33 -2.06 16.63
N VAL A 30 -10.07 -0.80 16.27
CA VAL A 30 -10.20 0.33 17.21
C VAL A 30 -11.07 1.41 16.55
N PHE A 31 -12.26 1.56 17.12
CA PHE A 31 -13.18 2.66 16.86
C PHE A 31 -12.55 3.98 17.32
N ILE A 32 -12.46 4.97 16.42
CA ILE A 32 -12.20 6.35 16.82
C ILE A 32 -13.40 7.23 16.45
N LYS A 33 -13.94 7.82 17.51
CA LYS A 33 -15.10 8.69 17.61
C LYS A 33 -14.78 10.05 16.98
N VAL A 34 -15.69 10.53 16.12
CA VAL A 34 -15.65 11.90 15.60
C VAL A 34 -16.08 12.87 16.69
N GLN A 35 -15.26 13.87 17.00
CA GLN A 35 -15.72 15.15 17.57
C GLN A 35 -14.77 16.29 17.19
N SER A 36 -15.40 17.33 16.63
CA SER A 36 -14.86 18.66 16.34
C SER A 36 -14.62 19.44 17.62
N THR A 37 -13.50 20.18 17.72
CA THR A 37 -13.42 21.57 18.22
C THR A 37 -12.01 22.16 18.04
N GLN A 38 -11.95 23.31 17.36
CA GLN A 38 -11.09 24.50 17.54
C GLN A 38 -9.75 24.40 18.31
N LYS A 39 -8.65 24.84 17.67
CA LYS A 39 -7.97 26.14 17.91
C LYS A 39 -6.63 26.23 17.16
N LEU A 40 -6.41 27.38 16.51
CA LEU A 40 -5.11 27.87 16.07
C LEU A 40 -4.30 28.30 17.31
N PRO A 41 -2.99 28.02 17.34
CA PRO A 41 -2.05 29.11 17.62
C PRO A 41 -0.78 29.07 16.75
N GLU A 42 -0.24 30.28 16.59
CA GLU A 42 1.02 30.65 15.96
C GLU A 42 2.25 30.00 16.62
N GLU A 43 3.30 29.78 15.83
CA GLU A 43 4.67 29.84 16.33
C GLU A 43 5.60 30.51 15.32
N LYS A 44 6.65 31.11 15.86
CA LYS A 44 7.34 32.33 15.50
C LYS A 44 8.81 32.01 15.32
N THR A 45 9.42 32.44 14.21
CA THR A 45 10.88 32.54 14.08
C THR A 45 11.19 33.72 13.13
N ARG A 46 11.22 34.95 13.65
CA ARG A 46 12.40 35.73 14.10
C ARG A 46 13.44 35.96 12.99
N MET A 47 13.27 37.08 12.29
CA MET A 47 14.30 37.80 11.53
C MET A 47 14.68 39.07 12.32
N VAL A 48 15.98 39.38 12.38
CA VAL A 48 16.68 40.60 12.83
C VAL A 48 18.13 40.36 12.37
N GLU A 49 18.95 41.24 11.80
CA GLU A 49 18.98 42.65 11.33
C GLU A 49 20.46 42.81 10.88
N GLU A 50 20.82 43.59 9.85
CA GLU A 50 21.33 44.95 10.04
C GLU A 50 21.41 45.70 8.69
N GLU A 51 20.58 46.75 8.65
CA GLU A 51 20.81 48.17 8.34
C GLU A 51 21.86 48.65 7.29
N PRO A 52 21.51 49.67 6.47
CA PRO A 52 22.36 50.26 5.44
C PRO A 52 22.99 51.60 5.86
N GLU A 53 24.11 51.97 5.25
CA GLU A 53 24.60 53.35 5.23
C GLU A 53 24.78 53.87 3.80
N ALA A 54 24.22 55.05 3.58
CA ALA A 54 24.44 55.91 2.44
C ALA A 54 25.71 56.77 2.64
N ILE A 55 26.27 57.32 1.58
CA ILE A 55 26.51 58.77 1.39
C ILE A 55 27.08 59.02 -0.03
N SER A 56 26.67 60.17 -0.54
CA SER A 56 26.97 60.89 -1.78
C SER A 56 28.46 61.18 -2.03
N THR A 57 28.72 61.97 -3.09
CA THR A 57 29.88 62.86 -3.39
C THR A 57 30.62 62.36 -4.65
N THR A 58 30.91 63.10 -5.73
CA THR A 58 30.62 64.44 -6.23
C THR A 58 31.14 64.47 -7.67
N GLU A 59 30.38 65.06 -8.59
CA GLU A 59 30.60 65.16 -10.04
C GLU A 59 31.75 66.11 -10.48
N GLU A 60 32.64 66.55 -9.57
CA GLU A 60 33.49 67.73 -9.83
C GLU A 60 35.01 67.49 -9.77
N GLN A 61 35.52 66.27 -9.57
CA GLN A 61 36.95 66.07 -9.24
C GLN A 61 37.82 65.22 -10.18
N LEU A 62 37.37 64.82 -11.38
CA LEU A 62 38.30 64.28 -12.41
C LEU A 62 38.17 64.96 -13.79
N LEU A 63 37.43 66.06 -13.84
CA LEU A 63 37.53 67.10 -14.88
C LEU A 63 38.92 67.79 -14.92
N GLU A 64 39.87 67.34 -14.07
CA GLU A 64 41.24 67.87 -13.92
C GLU A 64 42.30 67.05 -14.70
N GLU A 65 41.91 66.01 -15.43
CA GLU A 65 42.75 65.33 -16.44
C GLU A 65 42.52 65.87 -17.87
N LEU A 66 41.97 67.09 -17.98
CA LEU A 66 41.90 67.86 -19.23
C LEU A 66 43.00 68.94 -19.31
N THR A 67 43.96 68.94 -18.38
CA THR A 67 45.03 69.93 -18.31
C THR A 67 46.39 69.25 -18.21
N SER A 68 46.89 68.76 -19.35
CA SER A 68 48.29 68.88 -19.76
C SER A 68 48.58 67.95 -20.94
N TYR A 69 48.47 68.49 -22.16
CA TYR A 69 49.52 68.19 -23.12
C TYR A 69 49.66 69.35 -24.10
N GLU A 70 50.91 69.77 -24.22
CA GLU A 70 51.38 70.95 -24.91
C GLU A 70 51.15 70.88 -26.42
N SER A 71 50.80 72.02 -26.99
CA SER A 71 51.10 72.31 -28.40
C SER A 71 52.59 72.59 -28.55
N PRO A 72 53.31 71.92 -29.48
CA PRO A 72 54.44 72.54 -30.13
C PRO A 72 53.96 73.24 -31.40
N LEU A 73 53.97 74.56 -31.29
CA LEU A 73 53.96 75.53 -32.36
C LEU A 73 55.17 75.33 -33.28
N SER A 74 54.89 75.40 -34.58
CA SER A 74 55.79 75.76 -35.68
C SER A 74 56.94 74.80 -36.04
N LYS A 75 56.81 74.20 -37.22
CA LYS A 75 57.81 74.41 -38.26
C LYS A 75 57.15 74.48 -39.63
N GLU A 76 57.53 75.52 -40.34
CA GLU A 76 56.96 75.98 -41.59
C GLU A 76 56.97 74.91 -42.67
N LEU A 77 55.87 74.86 -43.44
CA LEU A 77 55.78 74.09 -44.66
C LEU A 77 56.85 74.58 -45.65
N PRO A 78 57.86 73.76 -46.02
CA PRO A 78 58.69 74.10 -47.16
C PRO A 78 57.84 74.08 -48.42
N LEU A 79 58.00 75.16 -49.17
CA LEU A 79 57.43 75.43 -50.47
C LEU A 79 57.57 74.25 -51.44
N ARG A 80 56.42 73.84 -51.97
CA ARG A 80 56.14 73.77 -53.41
C ARG A 80 57.31 73.31 -54.29
N THR A 81 57.56 72.00 -54.30
CA THR A 81 58.32 71.36 -55.38
C THR A 81 57.37 70.91 -56.49
N LYS A 82 57.73 71.20 -57.74
CA LYS A 82 56.98 70.81 -58.94
C LYS A 82 57.13 69.30 -59.15
N ILE A 83 56.14 68.52 -58.74
CA ILE A 83 56.09 67.06 -58.92
C ILE A 83 55.23 66.75 -60.15
N PRO A 84 55.67 65.85 -61.07
CA PRO A 84 55.02 65.64 -62.36
C PRO A 84 53.55 65.20 -62.21
N LEU A 85 52.68 65.82 -63.00
CA LEU A 85 51.21 65.83 -62.92
C LEU A 85 50.54 64.43 -62.87
N LYS A 86 51.27 63.36 -63.20
CA LYS A 86 50.78 61.97 -63.18
C LYS A 86 50.66 61.38 -61.77
N THR A 87 51.23 62.01 -60.73
CA THR A 87 51.15 61.54 -59.32
C THR A 87 50.10 62.28 -58.47
N LYS A 88 49.57 63.43 -58.93
CA LYS A 88 48.52 64.18 -58.22
C LYS A 88 47.14 63.53 -58.29
N ILE A 89 46.87 62.85 -59.39
CA ILE A 89 45.63 62.10 -59.60
C ILE A 89 45.58 60.91 -58.62
N LEU A 90 46.72 60.25 -58.40
CA LEU A 90 46.82 59.12 -57.48
C LEU A 90 46.59 59.52 -56.01
N GLY A 91 47.06 60.69 -55.59
CA GLY A 91 46.86 61.22 -54.23
C GLY A 91 45.40 61.61 -53.90
N ILE A 92 44.54 61.81 -54.90
CA ILE A 92 43.11 62.12 -54.72
C ILE A 92 42.23 60.88 -54.96
N ILE A 93 42.64 59.99 -55.87
CA ILE A 93 41.90 58.74 -56.14
C ILE A 93 41.96 57.78 -54.94
N ILE A 94 43.11 57.64 -54.29
CA ILE A 94 43.25 56.73 -53.14
C ILE A 94 42.28 57.08 -52.00
N PRO A 95 42.21 58.33 -51.48
CA PRO A 95 41.26 58.64 -50.41
C PRO A 95 39.80 58.48 -50.84
N LEU A 96 39.45 58.86 -52.08
CA LEU A 96 38.09 58.69 -52.61
C LEU A 96 37.69 57.21 -52.67
N LEU A 97 38.62 56.35 -53.09
CA LEU A 97 38.41 54.89 -53.18
C LEU A 97 38.34 54.27 -51.78
N THR A 98 39.13 54.74 -50.81
CA THR A 98 39.04 54.29 -49.41
C THR A 98 37.73 54.72 -48.74
N ILE A 99 37.24 55.93 -49.01
CA ILE A 99 35.96 56.42 -48.48
C ILE A 99 34.81 55.63 -49.11
N GLY A 100 34.83 55.42 -50.43
CA GLY A 100 33.85 54.57 -51.11
C GLY A 100 33.87 53.13 -50.59
N LEU A 101 35.04 52.57 -50.35
CA LEU A 101 35.20 51.24 -49.77
C LEU A 101 34.68 51.19 -48.33
N PHE A 102 34.93 52.23 -47.53
CA PHE A 102 34.44 52.33 -46.15
C PHE A 102 32.91 52.41 -46.11
N TYR A 103 32.28 53.21 -46.96
CA TYR A 103 30.82 53.27 -47.08
C TYR A 103 30.22 51.95 -47.58
N TYR A 104 30.87 51.29 -48.54
CA TYR A 104 30.44 49.99 -49.03
C TYR A 104 30.51 48.91 -47.94
N LEU A 105 31.61 48.86 -47.19
CA LEU A 105 31.77 47.95 -46.05
C LEU A 105 30.79 48.26 -44.92
N GLY A 106 30.56 49.54 -44.62
CA GLY A 106 29.57 49.99 -43.64
C GLY A 106 28.15 49.57 -44.03
N PHE A 107 27.77 49.72 -45.31
CA PHE A 107 26.45 49.29 -45.79
C PHE A 107 26.24 47.78 -45.62
N ILE A 108 27.25 46.97 -45.92
CA ILE A 108 27.18 45.51 -45.76
C ILE A 108 27.12 45.11 -44.28
N ALA A 109 27.86 45.80 -43.41
CA ALA A 109 27.91 45.50 -41.98
C ALA A 109 26.62 45.90 -41.24
N LEU A 110 26.02 47.04 -41.60
CA LEU A 110 24.86 47.60 -40.91
C LEU A 110 23.52 47.04 -41.42
N ALA A 111 23.47 46.44 -42.61
CA ALA A 111 22.24 45.87 -43.18
C ALA A 111 21.88 44.47 -42.64
N LYS A 112 22.25 44.16 -41.39
CA LYS A 112 21.89 42.88 -40.74
C LYS A 112 20.89 43.12 -39.62
N VAL A 113 19.74 42.45 -39.71
CA VAL A 113 18.70 42.45 -38.67
C VAL A 113 18.46 41.00 -38.27
N ASP A 114 18.75 40.68 -37.00
CA ASP A 114 18.50 39.35 -36.43
C ASP A 114 17.15 39.35 -35.71
N ILE A 115 16.16 38.65 -36.28
CA ILE A 115 14.84 38.48 -35.67
C ILE A 115 14.80 37.13 -34.96
N ASN A 116 14.88 37.16 -33.62
CA ASN A 116 14.76 35.96 -32.81
C ASN A 116 13.29 35.71 -32.44
N LEU A 117 12.66 34.81 -33.19
CA LEU A 117 11.32 34.30 -32.88
C LEU A 117 11.46 33.09 -31.96
N THR A 118 11.10 33.25 -30.69
CA THR A 118 11.04 32.12 -29.75
C THR A 118 9.58 31.79 -29.45
N ALA A 119 9.15 30.61 -29.89
CA ALA A 119 7.85 30.06 -29.53
C ALA A 119 7.85 29.66 -28.05
N LYS A 120 7.06 30.36 -27.22
CA LYS A 120 6.80 29.93 -25.84
C LYS A 120 5.78 28.80 -25.86
N LYS A 121 6.13 27.65 -25.29
CA LYS A 121 5.19 26.55 -25.07
C LYS A 121 4.32 26.90 -23.85
N LEU A 122 3.00 26.89 -24.03
CA LEU A 122 2.05 26.96 -22.93
C LEU A 122 1.81 25.54 -22.43
N ASN A 123 2.25 25.26 -21.20
CA ASN A 123 1.94 24.01 -20.54
C ASN A 123 0.55 24.12 -19.93
N LEU A 124 -0.46 23.61 -20.64
CA LEU A 124 -1.82 23.47 -20.12
C LEU A 124 -1.85 22.25 -19.19
N SER A 125 -1.78 22.47 -17.88
CA SER A 125 -2.02 21.41 -16.88
C SER A 125 -3.50 21.03 -16.89
N LEU A 126 -3.83 19.97 -17.62
CA LEU A 126 -5.18 19.37 -17.65
C LEU A 126 -5.50 18.54 -16.40
N ASP A 127 -4.59 18.51 -15.43
CA ASP A 127 -4.63 17.67 -14.23
C ASP A 127 -5.85 17.95 -13.32
N SER A 128 -6.54 19.08 -13.50
CA SER A 128 -7.66 19.51 -12.65
C SER A 128 -9.04 19.43 -13.30
N LEU A 129 -9.19 18.86 -14.50
CA LEU A 129 -10.51 18.63 -15.10
C LEU A 129 -10.94 17.18 -14.85
N PRO A 130 -11.85 16.91 -13.90
CA PRO A 130 -12.38 15.57 -13.73
C PRO A 130 -13.17 15.17 -14.98
N VAL A 131 -12.68 14.15 -15.67
CA VAL A 131 -13.38 13.47 -16.77
C VAL A 131 -13.89 12.15 -16.21
N VAL A 132 -15.18 11.88 -16.40
CA VAL A 132 -15.83 10.66 -15.90
C VAL A 132 -15.90 9.64 -17.03
N ILE A 133 -15.51 8.41 -16.74
CA ILE A 133 -15.64 7.30 -17.68
C ILE A 133 -16.87 6.50 -17.25
N ASP A 134 -17.88 6.42 -18.12
CA ASP A 134 -19.11 5.67 -17.86
C ASP A 134 -19.24 4.53 -18.87
N LYS A 135 -19.58 3.34 -18.40
CA LYS A 135 -19.79 2.14 -19.22
C LYS A 135 -21.17 2.12 -19.88
N ASN A 136 -22.12 2.92 -19.40
CA ASN A 136 -23.52 2.89 -19.84
C ASN A 136 -23.83 3.84 -20.99
N ILE A 137 -22.88 4.70 -21.40
CA ILE A 137 -23.05 5.61 -22.52
C ILE A 137 -22.33 5.08 -23.76
N THR A 138 -22.89 5.35 -24.94
CA THR A 138 -22.29 4.95 -26.23
C THR A 138 -21.62 6.14 -26.94
N GLU A 139 -22.01 7.36 -26.58
CA GLU A 139 -21.52 8.61 -27.19
C GLU A 139 -20.89 9.52 -26.14
N SER A 140 -19.84 10.26 -26.52
CA SER A 140 -19.16 11.18 -25.61
C SER A 140 -19.95 12.47 -25.41
N ASN A 141 -20.15 12.86 -24.14
CA ASN A 141 -20.78 14.12 -23.77
C ASN A 141 -19.75 15.12 -23.24
N TYR A 142 -19.34 16.06 -24.09
CA TYR A 142 -18.32 17.05 -23.76
C TYR A 142 -18.79 18.11 -22.74
N SER A 143 -20.10 18.38 -22.69
CA SER A 143 -20.68 19.34 -21.74
C SER A 143 -20.67 18.79 -20.31
N GLN A 144 -20.91 17.49 -20.16
CA GLN A 144 -20.89 16.79 -18.87
C GLN A 144 -19.54 16.11 -18.58
N ARG A 145 -18.57 16.22 -19.50
CA ARG A 145 -17.23 15.62 -19.39
C ARG A 145 -17.27 14.11 -19.16
N VAL A 146 -18.20 13.42 -19.83
CA VAL A 146 -18.36 11.96 -19.74
C VAL A 146 -17.97 11.30 -21.05
N ILE A 147 -17.13 10.27 -20.98
CA ILE A 147 -16.65 9.52 -22.15
C ILE A 147 -17.00 8.04 -21.96
N PRO A 148 -17.46 7.33 -23.02
CA PRO A 148 -17.76 5.90 -22.95
C PRO A 148 -16.51 5.07 -22.64
N GLY A 149 -16.63 4.11 -21.73
CA GLY A 149 -15.53 3.19 -21.37
C GLY A 149 -15.95 1.72 -21.32
N ASN A 150 -15.04 0.83 -21.73
CA ASN A 150 -15.24 -0.62 -21.62
C ASN A 150 -14.47 -1.17 -20.42
N LEU A 151 -15.18 -1.81 -19.49
CA LEU A 151 -14.57 -2.54 -18.38
C LEU A 151 -14.37 -4.00 -18.78
N PHE A 152 -13.10 -4.40 -18.91
CA PHE A 152 -12.68 -5.79 -19.08
C PHE A 152 -12.30 -6.37 -17.72
N VAL A 153 -13.01 -7.42 -17.29
CA VAL A 153 -12.69 -8.16 -16.07
C VAL A 153 -12.14 -9.51 -16.49
N PHE A 154 -10.89 -9.79 -16.11
CA PHE A 154 -10.26 -11.08 -16.34
C PHE A 154 -10.26 -11.84 -15.02
N THR A 155 -10.89 -13.01 -15.01
CA THR A 155 -10.86 -13.92 -13.87
C THR A 155 -9.81 -14.98 -14.16
N GLU A 156 -8.74 -15.00 -13.37
CA GLU A 156 -7.76 -16.07 -13.38
C GLU A 156 -8.16 -17.07 -12.30
N SER A 157 -8.38 -18.32 -12.69
CA SER A 157 -8.66 -19.43 -11.77
C SER A 157 -7.48 -20.40 -11.81
N ASP A 158 -6.76 -20.51 -10.69
CA ASP A 158 -5.74 -21.54 -10.48
C ASP A 158 -6.38 -22.70 -9.70
N GLU A 159 -6.46 -23.87 -10.32
CA GLU A 159 -6.97 -25.09 -9.70
C GLU A 159 -5.81 -26.03 -9.42
N GLN A 160 -5.59 -26.35 -8.14
CA GLN A 160 -4.58 -27.30 -7.71
C GLN A 160 -5.24 -28.54 -7.12
N GLU A 161 -4.91 -29.70 -7.69
CA GLU A 161 -5.36 -31.00 -7.18
C GLU A 161 -4.37 -31.56 -6.16
N PHE A 162 -4.85 -31.81 -4.94
CA PHE A 162 -4.05 -32.44 -3.88
C PHE A 162 -4.54 -33.87 -3.64
N LYS A 163 -3.61 -34.83 -3.68
CA LYS A 163 -3.89 -36.20 -3.23
C LYS A 163 -3.99 -36.22 -1.72
N SER A 164 -5.21 -36.27 -1.20
CA SER A 164 -5.45 -36.48 0.24
C SER A 164 -4.93 -37.86 0.64
N THR A 165 -4.10 -37.92 1.68
CA THR A 165 -3.56 -39.18 2.23
C THR A 165 -4.61 -40.02 2.94
N GLY A 166 -5.85 -39.54 3.07
CA GLY A 166 -6.95 -40.25 3.73
C GLY A 166 -6.77 -40.47 5.23
N GLN A 167 -5.61 -40.11 5.80
CA GLN A 167 -5.35 -40.17 7.22
C GLN A 167 -5.76 -38.85 7.85
N GLY A 168 -7.08 -38.68 7.99
CA GLY A 168 -7.61 -37.82 9.03
C GLY A 168 -7.10 -38.34 10.37
N LYS A 169 -6.60 -37.45 11.22
CA LYS A 169 -6.35 -37.79 12.61
C LYS A 169 -7.73 -37.92 13.27
N ASP A 170 -8.39 -39.05 13.06
CA ASP A 170 -9.70 -39.35 13.62
C ASP A 170 -9.51 -39.58 15.12
N GLU A 171 -9.56 -38.48 15.88
CA GLU A 171 -9.58 -38.46 17.34
C GLU A 171 -10.96 -38.91 17.86
N SER A 172 -11.44 -40.05 17.34
CA SER A 172 -12.68 -40.66 17.79
C SER A 172 -12.50 -41.21 19.21
N LYS A 173 -13.45 -40.86 20.07
CA LYS A 173 -13.49 -41.32 21.46
C LYS A 173 -14.39 -42.55 21.54
N ALA A 174 -13.98 -43.55 22.31
CA ALA A 174 -14.79 -44.72 22.58
C ALA A 174 -16.10 -44.32 23.27
N LYS A 175 -17.21 -44.91 22.84
CA LYS A 175 -18.53 -44.73 23.45
C LYS A 175 -19.07 -46.08 23.90
N GLY A 176 -19.75 -46.09 25.02
CA GLY A 176 -20.32 -47.31 25.58
C GLY A 176 -21.53 -47.02 26.46
N VAL A 177 -22.21 -48.09 26.85
CA VAL A 177 -23.32 -48.05 27.81
C VAL A 177 -22.84 -48.73 29.08
N ILE A 178 -23.05 -48.10 30.23
CA ILE A 178 -22.79 -48.71 31.53
C ILE A 178 -24.09 -48.76 32.34
N THR A 179 -24.24 -49.81 33.15
CA THR A 179 -25.33 -49.94 34.09
C THR A 179 -24.87 -49.47 35.47
N ILE A 180 -25.54 -48.45 36.01
CA ILE A 180 -25.27 -47.94 37.36
C ILE A 180 -26.28 -48.55 38.31
N ILE A 181 -25.80 -49.11 39.42
CA ILE A 181 -26.62 -49.78 40.43
C ILE A 181 -26.53 -49.03 41.76
N ASN A 182 -27.66 -48.56 42.28
CA ASN A 182 -27.76 -48.00 43.62
C ASN A 182 -28.21 -49.09 44.61
N ASN A 183 -27.28 -49.55 45.44
CA ASN A 183 -27.51 -50.50 46.53
C ASN A 183 -27.22 -49.89 47.93
N TYR A 184 -27.24 -48.56 48.04
CA TYR A 184 -26.83 -47.87 49.27
C TYR A 184 -27.97 -47.12 49.95
N SER A 185 -28.78 -46.36 49.20
CA SER A 185 -29.83 -45.50 49.76
C SER A 185 -31.14 -45.59 49.00
N THR A 186 -32.25 -45.41 49.72
CA THR A 186 -33.60 -45.27 49.15
C THR A 186 -33.86 -43.90 48.53
N SER A 187 -32.93 -42.94 48.72
CA SER A 187 -33.01 -41.62 48.09
C SER A 187 -32.46 -41.65 46.64
N PRO A 188 -33.10 -40.95 45.70
CA PRO A 188 -32.56 -40.82 44.34
C PRO A 188 -31.25 -40.03 44.34
N GLN A 189 -30.29 -40.44 43.51
CA GLN A 189 -28.98 -39.81 43.38
C GLN A 189 -28.83 -39.17 42.00
N ILE A 190 -28.59 -37.87 41.98
CA ILE A 190 -28.36 -37.13 40.72
C ILE A 190 -26.87 -37.20 40.39
N LEU A 191 -26.54 -37.56 39.15
CA LEU A 191 -25.21 -37.41 38.57
C LEU A 191 -25.23 -36.31 37.50
N VAL A 192 -24.24 -35.43 37.54
CA VAL A 192 -24.09 -34.36 36.54
C VAL A 192 -23.48 -34.91 35.26
N ALA A 193 -23.79 -34.28 34.13
CA ALA A 193 -23.05 -34.55 32.90
C ALA A 193 -21.54 -34.40 33.17
N THR A 194 -20.72 -35.22 32.51
CA THR A 194 -19.26 -35.31 32.69
C THR A 194 -18.76 -35.91 34.02
N THR A 195 -19.65 -36.52 34.82
CA THR A 195 -19.25 -37.35 35.97
C THR A 195 -18.25 -38.42 35.52
N ARG A 196 -17.17 -38.61 36.29
CA ARG A 196 -16.06 -39.52 35.96
C ARG A 196 -16.32 -40.91 36.52
N PHE A 197 -16.17 -41.91 35.66
CA PHE A 197 -16.14 -43.32 35.99
C PHE A 197 -14.74 -43.85 35.68
N GLU A 198 -14.04 -44.32 36.71
CA GLU A 198 -12.67 -44.82 36.62
C GLU A 198 -12.68 -46.36 36.65
N THR A 199 -12.06 -46.99 35.66
CA THR A 199 -11.83 -48.44 35.65
C THR A 199 -10.72 -48.83 36.62
N SER A 200 -10.59 -50.12 36.93
CA SER A 200 -9.45 -50.66 37.68
C SER A 200 -8.09 -50.29 37.10
N ASP A 201 -8.03 -50.09 35.78
CA ASP A 201 -6.81 -49.75 35.04
C ASP A 201 -6.57 -48.23 34.97
N GLY A 202 -7.35 -47.43 35.70
CA GLY A 202 -7.23 -45.97 35.75
C GLY A 202 -7.77 -45.23 34.52
N LYS A 203 -8.53 -45.91 33.64
CA LYS A 203 -9.13 -45.28 32.45
C LYS A 203 -10.41 -44.57 32.84
N ILE A 204 -10.59 -43.34 32.34
CA ILE A 204 -11.71 -42.48 32.70
C ILE A 204 -12.75 -42.41 31.59
N PHE A 205 -13.99 -42.72 31.93
CA PHE A 205 -15.16 -42.51 31.09
C PHE A 205 -16.05 -41.43 31.72
N ARG A 206 -16.71 -40.64 30.89
CA ARG A 206 -17.53 -39.51 31.30
C ARG A 206 -18.97 -39.71 30.91
N LEU A 207 -19.86 -39.34 31.81
CA LEU A 207 -21.29 -39.35 31.56
C LEU A 207 -21.68 -38.33 30.48
N ASP A 208 -22.44 -38.77 29.48
CA ASP A 208 -22.83 -37.90 28.36
C ASP A 208 -23.88 -36.85 28.75
N SER A 209 -24.80 -37.19 29.66
CA SER A 209 -25.92 -36.33 30.06
C SER A 209 -26.19 -36.40 31.56
N ARG A 210 -26.89 -35.41 32.10
CA ARG A 210 -27.32 -35.45 33.50
C ARG A 210 -28.37 -36.55 33.67
N ILE A 211 -28.16 -37.43 34.65
CA ILE A 211 -29.09 -38.54 34.94
C ILE A 211 -29.47 -38.57 36.42
N VAL A 212 -30.64 -39.14 36.71
CA VAL A 212 -31.12 -39.36 38.07
C VAL A 212 -31.19 -40.86 38.29
N ILE A 213 -30.32 -41.37 39.17
CA ILE A 213 -30.31 -42.77 39.57
C ILE A 213 -31.47 -42.99 40.54
N PRO A 214 -32.37 -43.94 40.28
CA PRO A 214 -33.43 -44.28 41.23
C PRO A 214 -32.86 -44.71 42.59
N GLY A 215 -33.62 -44.39 43.65
CA GLY A 215 -33.34 -44.92 44.98
C GLY A 215 -33.58 -46.43 45.03
N ALA A 216 -32.84 -47.14 45.88
CA ALA A 216 -33.16 -48.53 46.21
C ALA A 216 -34.55 -48.62 46.86
N THR A 217 -35.23 -49.76 46.70
CA THR A 217 -36.57 -49.96 47.31
C THR A 217 -36.48 -50.99 48.42
N THR A 218 -37.09 -50.74 49.57
CA THR A 218 -37.19 -51.74 50.64
C THR A 218 -38.47 -52.55 50.45
N LYS A 219 -38.34 -53.86 50.23
CA LYS A 219 -39.45 -54.82 50.27
C LYS A 219 -39.12 -55.87 51.32
N ASP A 220 -40.07 -56.12 52.23
CA ASP A 220 -39.95 -57.14 53.28
C ASP A 220 -38.70 -56.98 54.18
N GLY A 221 -38.30 -55.73 54.45
CA GLY A 221 -37.12 -55.41 55.26
C GLY A 221 -35.77 -55.59 54.55
N VAL A 222 -35.76 -56.03 53.29
CA VAL A 222 -34.56 -56.21 52.46
C VAL A 222 -34.45 -55.09 51.43
N LEU A 223 -33.26 -54.52 51.26
CA LEU A 223 -32.97 -53.47 50.29
C LEU A 223 -32.82 -54.08 48.89
N GLN A 224 -33.74 -53.77 47.99
CA GLN A 224 -33.67 -54.14 46.58
C GLN A 224 -32.95 -53.03 45.80
N PRO A 225 -31.82 -53.35 45.12
CA PRO A 225 -31.08 -52.36 44.36
C PRO A 225 -31.88 -51.88 43.14
N ALA A 226 -31.70 -50.63 42.78
CA ALA A 226 -32.26 -50.05 41.55
C ALA A 226 -31.13 -49.76 40.56
N SER A 227 -31.37 -50.00 39.27
CA SER A 227 -30.37 -49.81 38.21
C SER A 227 -30.86 -48.94 37.06
N ILE A 228 -29.93 -48.30 36.37
CA ILE A 228 -30.19 -47.51 35.16
C ILE A 228 -29.03 -47.63 34.17
N ASP A 229 -29.35 -47.75 32.89
CA ASP A 229 -28.36 -47.77 31.81
C ASP A 229 -28.09 -46.35 31.31
N VAL A 230 -26.83 -46.00 31.18
CA VAL A 230 -26.40 -44.65 30.78
C VAL A 230 -25.28 -44.70 29.75
N ASN A 231 -25.29 -43.73 28.85
CA ASN A 231 -24.24 -43.56 27.85
C ASN A 231 -23.03 -42.83 28.44
N VAL A 232 -21.86 -43.34 28.13
CA VAL A 232 -20.57 -42.77 28.52
C VAL A 232 -19.62 -42.68 27.33
N THR A 233 -18.80 -41.65 27.36
CA THR A 233 -17.74 -41.41 26.38
C THR A 233 -16.37 -41.39 27.07
N ALA A 234 -15.35 -41.96 26.44
CA ALA A 234 -13.98 -41.91 26.93
C ALA A 234 -13.47 -40.47 27.12
N ASP A 235 -12.60 -40.25 28.11
CA ASP A 235 -11.99 -38.93 28.32
C ASP A 235 -11.07 -38.53 27.15
N GLN A 236 -10.30 -39.48 26.65
CA GLN A 236 -9.32 -39.29 25.58
C GLN A 236 -9.58 -40.22 24.38
N PRO A 237 -9.24 -39.78 23.15
CA PRO A 237 -9.27 -40.64 21.98
C PRO A 237 -8.12 -41.66 22.01
N GLY A 238 -8.30 -42.80 21.36
CA GLY A 238 -7.24 -43.77 21.15
C GLY A 238 -7.64 -45.23 21.42
N PRO A 239 -6.82 -46.19 20.95
CA PRO A 239 -7.10 -47.61 21.10
C PRO A 239 -7.12 -48.06 22.55
N ASP A 240 -6.40 -47.36 23.43
CA ASP A 240 -6.36 -47.67 24.85
C ASP A 240 -7.74 -47.56 25.53
N TYR A 241 -8.64 -46.73 25.02
CA TYR A 241 -9.99 -46.58 25.59
C TYR A 241 -11.01 -47.55 24.97
N ASN A 242 -10.63 -48.34 23.98
CA ASN A 242 -11.45 -49.41 23.41
C ASN A 242 -11.38 -50.66 24.29
N ILE A 243 -11.87 -50.54 25.52
CA ILE A 243 -11.95 -51.67 26.44
C ILE A 243 -13.01 -52.68 25.93
N PRO A 244 -12.74 -53.99 26.02
CA PRO A 244 -13.72 -54.99 25.63
C PRO A 244 -14.97 -54.89 26.52
N ALA A 245 -16.12 -55.28 25.97
CA ALA A 245 -17.33 -55.43 26.76
C ALA A 245 -17.05 -56.41 27.91
N CYS A 246 -17.27 -55.93 29.12
CA CYS A 246 -16.92 -56.65 30.33
C CYS A 246 -17.77 -57.93 30.47
N THR A 247 -17.13 -59.08 30.33
CA THR A 247 -17.72 -60.41 30.57
C THR A 247 -17.73 -60.82 32.04
N GLU A 248 -16.96 -60.10 32.88
CA GLU A 248 -16.92 -60.19 34.34
C GLU A 248 -17.24 -58.80 34.93
N PRO A 249 -17.68 -58.63 36.19
CA PRO A 249 -18.11 -57.34 36.70
C PRO A 249 -16.95 -56.33 36.70
N CYS A 250 -16.86 -55.52 35.65
CA CYS A 250 -15.99 -54.36 35.60
C CYS A 250 -16.47 -53.35 36.64
N LYS A 251 -15.72 -53.25 37.73
CA LYS A 251 -15.98 -52.26 38.75
C LYS A 251 -15.49 -50.91 38.25
N PHE A 252 -16.44 -50.02 38.03
CA PHE A 252 -16.16 -48.60 37.85
C PHE A 252 -16.32 -47.91 39.19
N THR A 253 -15.36 -47.06 39.53
CA THR A 253 -15.44 -46.19 40.70
C THR A 253 -15.76 -44.77 40.27
N ILE A 254 -16.38 -43.99 41.17
CA ILE A 254 -16.61 -42.56 40.95
C ILE A 254 -15.63 -41.81 41.84
N PRO A 255 -14.51 -41.29 41.31
CA PRO A 255 -13.49 -40.63 42.13
C PRO A 255 -14.03 -39.44 42.92
N GLY A 256 -15.10 -38.81 42.43
CA GLY A 256 -15.79 -37.72 43.14
C GLY A 256 -16.50 -38.13 44.43
N PHE A 257 -16.71 -39.42 44.67
CA PHE A 257 -17.26 -39.94 45.93
C PHE A 257 -16.19 -40.38 46.92
N LYS A 258 -14.91 -40.39 46.53
CA LYS A 258 -13.80 -40.82 47.38
C LYS A 258 -13.79 -40.05 48.71
N GLY A 259 -13.83 -40.78 49.82
CA GLY A 259 -13.88 -40.21 51.17
C GLY A 259 -15.30 -39.95 51.71
N THR A 260 -16.33 -40.30 50.94
CA THR A 260 -17.72 -40.38 51.43
C THR A 260 -18.15 -41.83 51.57
N ASP A 261 -19.22 -42.09 52.33
CA ASP A 261 -19.79 -43.44 52.50
C ASP A 261 -20.38 -44.03 51.19
N LYS A 262 -20.39 -43.25 50.11
CA LYS A 262 -20.93 -43.61 48.78
C LYS A 262 -19.87 -44.13 47.80
N PHE A 263 -18.59 -44.18 48.21
CA PHE A 263 -17.49 -44.61 47.34
C PHE A 263 -17.42 -46.12 47.15
#